data_AF-A0A399NSK4-F1
#
_entry.id   AF-A0A399NSK4-F1
#
_cell.length_a   1.000
_cell.length_b   1.000
_cell.length_c   1.000
_cell.angle_alpha   90.00
_cell.angle_beta   90.00
_cell.angle_gamma   90.00
#
_symmetry.space_group_name_H-M   'P 1'
#
loop_
_entity.id
_entity.type
_entity.pdbx_description
1 polymer ?
#
loop_
_entity_poly.entity_id
_entity_poly.type
_entity_poly.pdbx_seq_one_letter_code
_entity_poly.pdbx_strand_id
1 'polypeptide(L)'
;MTAATAHRGDSSRHRENTLAAIRSAAEAGARTVEVDVHVTRDGQVVLVHDDTLERLWGVDARIADLDLADVRALGGGDLRIPLLAEALELLAGTDVELVIDMASGDPAAAAHAVVRAAPRTPRVAWCGHLDGMRVIRELDPAAAIWLPWADPQPPTADDLAELRPAVVNMPHLVVGRALVDAVHALGARVAAWTVDEPAQMEWLASIGVDAITTNELATLLEVLARRDADPAAADARATAPAAERTRARAAARDLAARAVHHVRSHEVGAVTTKANPADHVTEIDRAVERDVRAVVGAQFPHHVLVGEEYGGEAVPGRPCWYLDPVDGTANLANGVPWTSFSLALVVAGEPVVGVVADPWRGTVVEAAAGEGAWSAGARLDLTA
;
A
#
# COMPACT_ATOMS: atom_id res chain seq x y z
N MET A 1 19.85 2.06 7.76
CA MET A 1 19.72 2.37 6.32
C MET A 1 18.48 1.67 5.81
N THR A 2 17.70 2.34 4.97
CA THR A 2 16.46 1.79 4.39
C THR A 2 16.79 0.66 3.41
N ALA A 3 16.03 -0.43 3.45
CA ALA A 3 16.17 -1.58 2.58
C ALA A 3 15.11 -1.61 1.47
N ALA A 4 15.48 -2.17 0.31
CA ALA A 4 14.53 -2.42 -0.77
C ALA A 4 13.84 -3.78 -0.61
N THR A 5 12.51 -3.77 -0.65
CA THR A 5 11.66 -4.96 -0.71
C THR A 5 10.97 -5.01 -2.08
N ALA A 6 11.19 -6.08 -2.84
CA ALA A 6 10.54 -6.30 -4.12
C ALA A 6 9.14 -6.90 -3.90
N HIS A 7 8.09 -6.17 -4.27
CA HIS A 7 6.69 -6.57 -4.08
C HIS A 7 6.30 -7.63 -5.10
N ARG A 8 6.01 -8.85 -4.61
CA ARG A 8 5.72 -10.03 -5.42
C ARG A 8 6.85 -10.39 -6.39
N GLY A 9 8.10 -10.13 -5.99
CA GLY A 9 9.28 -10.16 -6.85
C GLY A 9 9.48 -8.88 -7.67
N ASP A 10 10.29 -8.94 -8.73
CA ASP A 10 10.49 -7.82 -9.66
C ASP A 10 9.30 -7.71 -10.66
N SER A 11 8.15 -7.31 -10.12
CA SER A 11 6.84 -7.33 -10.78
C SER A 11 6.68 -6.31 -11.91
N SER A 12 7.55 -5.30 -11.98
CA SER A 12 7.64 -4.38 -13.13
C SER A 12 8.16 -5.05 -14.41
N ARG A 13 8.96 -6.13 -14.27
CA ARG A 13 9.63 -6.82 -15.39
C ARG A 13 9.10 -8.21 -15.66
N HIS A 14 8.63 -8.88 -14.62
CA HIS A 14 8.13 -10.24 -14.67
C HIS A 14 6.72 -10.29 -14.10
N ARG A 15 5.96 -11.34 -14.43
CA ARG A 15 4.68 -11.58 -13.77
C ARG A 15 4.91 -11.75 -12.27
N GLU A 16 4.09 -11.09 -11.47
CA GLU A 16 4.11 -11.19 -10.00
C GLU A 16 4.10 -12.64 -9.50
N ASN A 17 4.75 -12.89 -8.37
CA ASN A 17 4.79 -14.19 -7.67
C ASN A 17 5.39 -15.35 -8.49
N THR A 18 6.14 -15.08 -9.57
CA THR A 18 6.86 -16.11 -10.34
C THR A 18 8.30 -16.31 -9.87
N LEU A 19 8.87 -17.49 -10.11
CA LEU A 19 10.30 -17.74 -9.83
C LEU A 19 11.22 -16.81 -10.63
N ALA A 20 10.81 -16.38 -11.82
CA ALA A 20 11.54 -15.40 -12.63
C ALA A 20 11.56 -14.02 -11.95
N ALA A 21 10.43 -13.56 -11.41
CA ALA A 21 10.35 -12.31 -10.66
C ALA A 21 11.21 -12.34 -9.39
N ILE A 22 11.16 -13.45 -8.63
CA ILE A 22 11.96 -13.63 -7.41
C ILE A 22 13.46 -13.64 -7.72
N ARG A 23 13.86 -14.37 -8.78
CA ARG A 23 15.27 -14.41 -9.23
C ARG A 23 15.75 -13.03 -9.67
N SER A 24 14.99 -12.33 -10.51
CA SER A 24 15.33 -10.99 -10.99
C SER A 24 15.51 -10.02 -9.82
N ALA A 25 14.62 -10.08 -8.82
CA ALA A 25 14.73 -9.23 -7.63
C ALA A 25 16.01 -9.51 -6.81
N ALA A 26 16.32 -10.79 -6.60
CA ALA A 26 17.53 -11.19 -5.88
C ALA A 26 18.81 -10.76 -6.63
N GLU A 27 18.86 -10.95 -7.95
CA GLU A 27 19.98 -10.56 -8.81
C GLU A 27 20.14 -9.03 -8.91
N ALA A 28 19.03 -8.29 -8.86
CA ALA A 28 19.04 -6.82 -8.86
C ALA A 28 19.54 -6.21 -7.54
N GLY A 29 19.59 -7.00 -6.46
CA GLY A 29 20.07 -6.56 -5.15
C GLY A 29 18.98 -6.18 -4.16
N ALA A 30 17.74 -6.65 -4.35
CA ALA A 30 16.71 -6.53 -3.32
C ALA A 30 17.18 -7.20 -2.02
N ARG A 31 16.96 -6.53 -0.87
CA ARG A 31 17.28 -7.13 0.43
C ARG A 31 16.23 -8.14 0.87
N THR A 32 15.00 -7.89 0.43
CA THR A 32 13.82 -8.66 0.76
C THR A 32 13.01 -8.88 -0.52
N VAL A 33 12.41 -10.05 -0.65
CA VAL A 33 11.38 -10.32 -1.66
C VAL A 33 10.12 -10.71 -0.91
N GLU A 34 9.04 -9.99 -1.17
CA GLU A 34 7.72 -10.34 -0.67
C GLU A 34 7.01 -11.22 -1.71
N VAL A 35 6.28 -12.24 -1.22
CA VAL A 35 5.45 -13.13 -2.03
C VAL A 35 4.16 -13.45 -1.28
N ASP A 36 3.09 -13.65 -2.05
CA ASP A 36 1.79 -14.04 -1.52
C ASP A 36 1.59 -15.55 -1.61
N VAL A 37 0.92 -16.15 -0.62
CA VAL A 37 0.61 -17.58 -0.63
C VAL A 37 -0.87 -17.90 -0.49
N HIS A 38 -1.29 -18.93 -1.23
CA HIS A 38 -2.58 -19.63 -1.04
C HIS A 38 -2.37 -21.14 -0.94
N VAL A 39 -3.42 -21.85 -0.55
CA VAL A 39 -3.41 -23.30 -0.42
C VAL A 39 -4.41 -23.91 -1.39
N THR A 40 -3.96 -24.90 -2.16
CA THR A 40 -4.81 -25.70 -3.05
C THR A 40 -5.70 -26.65 -2.25
N ARG A 41 -6.72 -27.23 -2.88
CA ARG A 41 -7.63 -28.21 -2.27
C ARG A 41 -6.90 -29.42 -1.68
N ASP A 42 -5.82 -29.86 -2.32
CA ASP A 42 -4.95 -30.96 -1.89
C ASP A 42 -3.79 -30.51 -0.97
N GLY A 43 -3.88 -29.30 -0.40
CA GLY A 43 -3.02 -28.82 0.68
C GLY A 43 -1.63 -28.33 0.24
N GLN A 44 -1.45 -28.01 -1.04
CA GLN A 44 -0.17 -27.51 -1.56
C GLN A 44 -0.12 -25.98 -1.48
N VAL A 45 1.01 -25.45 -1.04
CA VAL A 45 1.21 -24.00 -0.87
C VAL A 45 1.79 -23.40 -2.14
N VAL A 46 1.03 -22.53 -2.79
CA VAL A 46 1.34 -21.94 -4.10
C VAL A 46 1.53 -20.43 -3.99
N LEU A 47 2.33 -19.84 -4.89
CA LEU A 47 2.59 -18.41 -4.92
C LEU A 47 1.63 -17.70 -5.88
N VAL A 48 0.72 -16.91 -5.31
CA VAL A 48 -0.30 -16.15 -6.03
C VAL A 48 -0.91 -15.13 -5.07
N HIS A 49 -1.25 -13.93 -5.55
CA HIS A 49 -1.84 -12.89 -4.70
C HIS A 49 -3.36 -13.08 -4.54
N ASP A 50 -4.07 -13.10 -5.65
CA ASP A 50 -5.53 -13.19 -5.67
C ASP A 50 -5.96 -14.61 -5.25
N ASP A 51 -7.12 -14.72 -4.60
CA ASP A 51 -7.73 -16.02 -4.33
C ASP A 51 -8.32 -16.65 -5.62
N THR A 52 -8.47 -15.87 -6.68
CA THR A 52 -8.90 -16.29 -8.01
C THR A 52 -7.80 -16.17 -9.06
N LEU A 53 -7.98 -16.86 -10.19
CA LEU A 53 -7.05 -16.89 -11.31
C LEU A 53 -7.44 -15.97 -12.48
N GLU A 54 -8.52 -15.21 -12.33
CA GLU A 54 -9.12 -14.45 -13.43
C GLU A 54 -8.19 -13.35 -13.94
N ARG A 55 -7.63 -12.53 -13.04
CA ARG A 55 -6.82 -11.36 -13.41
C ARG A 55 -5.56 -11.72 -14.20
N LEU A 56 -4.85 -12.77 -13.80
CA LEU A 56 -3.51 -13.08 -14.32
C LEU A 56 -3.46 -14.27 -15.28
N TRP A 57 -4.40 -15.22 -15.14
CA TRP A 57 -4.48 -16.40 -16.00
C TRP A 57 -5.75 -16.44 -16.85
N GLY A 58 -6.71 -15.53 -16.64
CA GLY A 58 -7.95 -15.50 -17.42
C GLY A 58 -8.87 -16.68 -17.14
N VAL A 59 -8.70 -17.33 -15.98
CA VAL A 59 -9.46 -18.52 -15.57
C VAL A 59 -10.37 -18.14 -14.42
N ASP A 60 -11.68 -18.32 -14.60
CA ASP A 60 -12.68 -18.20 -13.54
C ASP A 60 -12.62 -19.45 -12.63
N ALA A 61 -11.65 -19.46 -11.73
CA ALA A 61 -11.45 -20.50 -10.73
C ALA A 61 -10.81 -19.92 -9.48
N ARG A 62 -11.13 -20.50 -8.33
CA ARG A 62 -10.50 -20.20 -7.03
C ARG A 62 -9.40 -21.19 -6.74
N ILE A 63 -8.28 -20.72 -6.18
CA ILE A 63 -7.13 -21.59 -5.86
C ILE A 63 -7.53 -22.74 -4.91
N ALA A 64 -8.36 -22.43 -3.91
CA ALA A 64 -8.82 -23.40 -2.91
C ALA A 64 -9.68 -24.55 -3.49
N ASP A 65 -10.20 -24.41 -4.72
CA ASP A 65 -11.04 -25.42 -5.37
C ASP A 65 -10.25 -26.36 -6.31
N LEU A 66 -8.97 -26.05 -6.56
CA LEU A 66 -8.10 -26.77 -7.49
C LEU A 66 -7.12 -27.69 -6.76
N ASP A 67 -6.75 -28.82 -7.36
CA ASP A 67 -5.59 -29.60 -6.92
C ASP A 67 -4.31 -29.05 -7.57
N LEU A 68 -3.13 -29.38 -7.02
CA LEU A 68 -1.85 -28.95 -7.60
C LEU A 68 -1.67 -29.40 -9.05
N ALA A 69 -2.24 -30.54 -9.44
CA ALA A 69 -2.20 -31.02 -10.82
C ALA A 69 -2.87 -30.02 -11.78
N ASP A 70 -4.01 -29.46 -11.38
CA ASP A 70 -4.74 -28.46 -12.17
C ASP A 70 -3.97 -27.14 -12.20
N VAL A 71 -3.46 -26.69 -11.06
CA VAL A 71 -2.64 -25.47 -10.95
C VAL A 71 -1.39 -25.56 -11.83
N ARG A 72 -0.69 -26.71 -11.83
CA ARG A 72 0.51 -26.92 -12.66
C ARG A 72 0.23 -27.03 -14.15
N ALA A 73 -1.01 -27.32 -14.55
CA ALA A 73 -1.43 -27.31 -15.95
C ALA A 73 -1.62 -25.89 -16.49
N LEU A 74 -1.66 -24.88 -15.62
CA LEU A 74 -1.82 -23.47 -16.00
C LEU A 74 -0.47 -22.79 -16.28
N GLY A 75 -0.43 -22.07 -17.41
CA GLY A 75 0.78 -21.42 -17.89
C GLY A 75 1.84 -22.39 -18.42
N GLY A 76 3.00 -21.85 -18.80
CA GLY A 76 4.12 -22.63 -19.30
C GLY A 76 5.44 -21.94 -18.98
N GLY A 77 6.51 -22.73 -18.80
CA GLY A 77 7.84 -22.20 -18.45
C GLY A 77 7.79 -21.39 -17.16
N ASP A 78 8.17 -20.11 -17.25
CA ASP A 78 8.23 -19.13 -16.16
C ASP A 78 6.86 -18.57 -15.75
N LEU A 79 5.79 -18.86 -16.51
CA LEU A 79 4.42 -18.42 -16.20
C LEU A 79 3.61 -19.45 -15.40
N ARG A 80 4.23 -20.57 -15.04
CA ARG A 80 3.62 -21.54 -14.12
C ARG A 80 3.54 -20.95 -12.73
N ILE A 81 2.45 -21.25 -12.03
CA ILE A 81 2.26 -20.88 -10.62
C ILE A 81 3.25 -21.68 -9.77
N PRO A 82 4.22 -21.03 -9.09
CA PRO A 82 5.23 -21.74 -8.30
C PRO A 82 4.66 -22.31 -7.00
N LEU A 83 5.34 -23.32 -6.46
CA LEU A 83 5.21 -23.71 -5.06
C LEU A 83 6.07 -22.81 -4.16
N LEU A 84 5.63 -22.61 -2.92
CA LEU A 84 6.46 -21.94 -1.91
C LEU A 84 7.81 -22.67 -1.71
N ALA A 85 7.81 -24.00 -1.75
CA ALA A 85 9.02 -24.81 -1.65
C ALA A 85 10.06 -24.49 -2.74
N GLU A 86 9.62 -24.17 -3.96
CA GLU A 86 10.49 -23.83 -5.08
C GLU A 86 11.13 -22.44 -4.89
N ALA A 87 10.40 -21.48 -4.32
CA ALA A 87 10.96 -20.17 -3.96
C ALA A 87 11.95 -20.25 -2.80
N LEU A 88 11.69 -21.09 -1.79
CA LEU A 88 12.64 -21.34 -0.70
C LEU A 88 13.94 -21.95 -1.23
N GLU A 89 13.83 -22.94 -2.13
CA GLU A 89 15.01 -23.54 -2.79
C GLU A 89 15.77 -22.52 -3.64
N LEU A 90 15.06 -21.68 -4.40
CA LEU A 90 15.66 -20.64 -5.24
C LEU A 90 16.51 -19.66 -4.42
N LEU A 91 16.02 -19.24 -3.25
CA LEU A 91 16.71 -18.29 -2.39
C LEU A 91 17.67 -18.96 -1.40
N ALA A 92 17.72 -20.29 -1.35
CA ALA A 92 18.59 -21.03 -0.44
C ALA A 92 20.07 -20.71 -0.73
N GLY A 93 20.76 -20.16 0.28
CA GLY A 93 22.16 -19.76 0.17
C GLY A 93 22.37 -18.34 -0.38
N THR A 94 21.30 -17.58 -0.61
CA THR A 94 21.37 -16.13 -0.82
C THR A 94 21.21 -15.39 0.52
N ASP A 95 21.60 -14.11 0.53
CA ASP A 95 21.36 -13.23 1.68
C ASP A 95 19.97 -12.56 1.65
N VAL A 96 19.14 -12.87 0.66
CA VAL A 96 17.79 -12.30 0.51
C VAL A 96 16.85 -12.93 1.53
N GLU A 97 16.05 -12.10 2.19
CA GLU A 97 14.97 -12.56 3.08
C GLU A 97 13.67 -12.69 2.28
N LEU A 98 12.97 -13.81 2.43
CA LEU A 98 11.64 -14.03 1.86
C LEU A 98 10.58 -13.60 2.88
N VAL A 99 9.77 -12.62 2.52
CA VAL A 99 8.58 -12.23 3.30
C VAL A 99 7.37 -12.95 2.69
N ILE A 100 6.72 -13.77 3.49
CA ILE A 100 5.54 -14.54 3.08
C ILE A 100 4.29 -13.80 3.56
N ASP A 101 3.54 -13.24 2.61
CA ASP A 101 2.26 -12.57 2.83
C ASP A 101 1.07 -13.54 2.72
N MET A 102 0.07 -13.34 3.58
CA MET A 102 -1.12 -14.16 3.68
C MET A 102 -2.36 -13.27 3.85
N ALA A 103 -3.24 -13.30 2.86
CA ALA A 103 -4.50 -12.54 2.89
C ALA A 103 -5.50 -13.06 3.96
N SER A 104 -5.34 -14.31 4.43
CA SER A 104 -6.15 -14.91 5.49
C SER A 104 -5.29 -15.74 6.46
N GLY A 105 -5.90 -16.29 7.51
CA GLY A 105 -5.22 -17.22 8.41
C GLY A 105 -5.04 -18.64 7.84
N ASP A 106 -5.77 -19.00 6.79
CA ASP A 106 -5.86 -20.38 6.29
C ASP A 106 -4.50 -20.94 5.82
N PRO A 107 -3.64 -20.16 5.12
CA PRO A 107 -2.36 -20.68 4.64
C PRO A 107 -1.31 -20.90 5.74
N ALA A 108 -1.46 -20.27 6.92
CA ALA A 108 -0.38 -20.12 7.90
C ALA A 108 0.25 -21.45 8.34
N ALA A 109 -0.58 -22.43 8.74
CA ALA A 109 -0.06 -23.72 9.20
C ALA A 109 0.63 -24.52 8.09
N ALA A 110 0.07 -24.50 6.87
CA ALA A 110 0.62 -25.21 5.72
C ALA A 110 1.92 -24.56 5.24
N ALA A 111 1.95 -23.23 5.12
CA ALA A 111 3.13 -22.47 4.73
C ALA A 111 4.27 -22.66 5.76
N HIS A 112 3.97 -22.59 7.06
CA HIS A 112 4.94 -22.90 8.11
C HIS A 112 5.48 -24.33 8.02
N ALA A 113 4.63 -25.32 7.73
CA ALA A 113 5.07 -26.69 7.55
C ALA A 113 6.04 -26.85 6.36
N VAL A 114 5.80 -26.13 5.25
CA VAL A 114 6.70 -26.08 4.08
C VAL A 114 8.04 -25.46 4.46
N VAL A 115 8.04 -24.30 5.13
CA VAL A 115 9.27 -23.61 5.57
C VAL A 115 10.10 -24.49 6.52
N ARG A 116 9.45 -25.16 7.47
CA ARG A 116 10.11 -26.06 8.42
C ARG A 116 10.68 -27.33 7.76
N ALA A 117 10.05 -27.81 6.69
CA ALA A 117 10.49 -29.00 5.95
C ALA A 117 11.59 -28.70 4.92
N ALA A 118 11.87 -27.43 4.62
CA ALA A 118 12.89 -27.04 3.66
C ALA A 118 14.29 -27.51 4.11
N PRO A 119 15.07 -28.22 3.27
CA PRO A 119 16.40 -28.71 3.64
C PRO A 119 17.39 -27.58 3.96
N ARG A 120 17.21 -26.44 3.30
CA ARG A 120 17.95 -25.20 3.52
C ARG A 120 16.96 -24.05 3.40
N THR A 121 16.77 -23.34 4.49
CA THR A 121 15.82 -22.23 4.54
C THR A 121 16.59 -20.92 4.39
N PRO A 122 16.20 -20.03 3.45
CA PRO A 122 16.65 -18.64 3.51
C PRO A 122 16.14 -17.98 4.80
N ARG A 123 16.49 -16.72 5.03
CA ARG A 123 15.82 -15.95 6.08
C ARG A 123 14.36 -15.78 5.67
N VAL A 124 13.43 -16.05 6.58
CA VAL A 124 11.99 -15.95 6.34
C VAL A 124 11.38 -15.00 7.36
N ALA A 125 10.51 -14.13 6.88
CA ALA A 125 9.61 -13.33 7.69
C ALA A 125 8.16 -13.55 7.23
N TRP A 126 7.21 -13.28 8.12
CA TRP A 126 5.78 -13.52 7.91
C TRP A 126 5.03 -12.19 7.98
N CYS A 127 4.13 -11.94 7.04
CA CYS A 127 3.24 -10.78 7.06
C CYS A 127 1.83 -11.18 6.62
N GLY A 128 0.91 -10.22 6.70
CA GLY A 128 -0.49 -10.42 6.32
C GLY A 128 -1.44 -10.52 7.50
N HIS A 129 -2.59 -11.15 7.29
CA HIS A 129 -3.73 -11.15 8.20
C HIS A 129 -3.37 -11.55 9.65
N LEU A 130 -3.94 -10.85 10.63
CA LEU A 130 -3.62 -11.03 12.05
C LEU A 130 -3.83 -12.47 12.53
N ASP A 131 -4.89 -13.13 12.08
CA ASP A 131 -5.15 -14.54 12.45
C ASP A 131 -4.03 -15.48 11.94
N GLY A 132 -3.49 -15.23 10.75
CA GLY A 132 -2.34 -15.95 10.25
C GLY A 132 -1.10 -15.70 11.09
N MET A 133 -0.84 -14.44 11.46
CA MET A 133 0.29 -14.08 12.32
C MET A 133 0.22 -14.70 13.72
N ARG A 134 -1.00 -14.83 14.29
CA ARG A 134 -1.24 -15.55 15.55
C ARG A 134 -0.87 -17.02 15.43
N VAL A 135 -1.35 -17.70 14.38
CA VAL A 135 -1.01 -19.10 14.10
C VAL A 135 0.50 -19.27 13.93
N ILE A 136 1.16 -18.39 13.16
CA ILE A 136 2.62 -18.42 13.01
C ILE A 136 3.33 -18.25 14.36
N ARG A 137 2.92 -17.27 15.18
CA ARG A 137 3.54 -17.02 16.48
C ARG A 137 3.37 -18.20 17.45
N GLU A 138 2.23 -18.88 17.41
CA GLU A 138 1.97 -20.09 18.20
C GLU A 138 2.85 -21.27 17.74
N LEU A 139 3.00 -21.46 16.42
CA LEU A 139 3.81 -22.53 15.83
C LEU A 139 5.32 -22.29 15.97
N ASP A 140 5.73 -21.03 15.90
CA ASP A 140 7.12 -20.58 16.02
C ASP A 140 7.23 -19.31 16.90
N PRO A 141 7.57 -19.49 18.20
CA PRO A 141 7.76 -18.39 19.13
C PRO A 141 8.89 -17.41 18.78
N ALA A 142 9.76 -17.75 17.83
CA ALA A 142 10.88 -16.94 17.34
C ALA A 142 10.67 -16.37 15.93
N ALA A 143 9.54 -16.66 15.28
CA ALA A 143 9.22 -16.16 13.94
C ALA A 143 9.39 -14.64 13.84
N ALA A 144 10.03 -14.19 12.75
CA ALA A 144 10.10 -12.79 12.39
C ALA A 144 8.76 -12.38 11.76
N ILE A 145 8.01 -11.51 12.44
CA ILE A 145 6.70 -11.04 11.99
C ILE A 145 6.79 -9.57 11.58
N TRP A 146 6.21 -9.27 10.41
CA TRP A 146 5.91 -7.93 9.92
C TRP A 146 4.43 -7.68 10.16
N LEU A 147 4.11 -7.00 11.27
CA LEU A 147 2.74 -6.76 11.71
C LEU A 147 2.06 -5.74 10.78
N PRO A 148 0.96 -6.07 10.09
CA PRO A 148 0.18 -5.06 9.39
C PRO A 148 -0.36 -4.02 10.38
N TRP A 149 -0.15 -2.75 10.09
CA TRP A 149 -0.64 -1.64 10.89
C TRP A 149 -1.12 -0.52 9.99
N ALA A 150 -2.43 -0.30 9.94
CA ALA A 150 -3.04 0.74 9.12
C ALA A 150 -3.53 1.94 9.93
N ASP A 151 -3.42 1.89 11.26
CA ASP A 151 -3.80 3.00 12.12
C ASP A 151 -2.79 4.16 11.95
N PRO A 152 -3.25 5.40 11.68
CA PRO A 152 -2.36 6.56 11.61
C PRO A 152 -1.75 6.94 12.97
N GLN A 153 -2.28 6.42 14.08
CA GLN A 153 -1.65 6.53 15.39
C GLN A 153 -0.54 5.48 15.54
N PRO A 154 0.57 5.83 16.19
CA PRO A 154 1.61 4.87 16.47
C PRO A 154 1.09 3.75 17.40
N PRO A 155 1.52 2.49 17.20
CA PRO A 155 1.20 1.41 18.12
C PRO A 155 1.76 1.70 19.52
N THR A 156 1.14 1.12 20.54
CA THR A 156 1.63 1.09 21.92
C THR A 156 2.39 -0.20 22.20
N ALA A 157 3.06 -0.28 23.34
CA ALA A 157 3.71 -1.53 23.77
C ALA A 157 2.71 -2.69 23.93
N ASP A 158 1.48 -2.40 24.36
CA ASP A 158 0.44 -3.41 24.54
C ASP A 158 -0.06 -3.95 23.19
N ASP A 159 -0.18 -3.07 22.18
CA ASP A 159 -0.55 -3.48 20.82
C ASP A 159 0.48 -4.46 20.21
N LEU A 160 1.76 -4.28 20.55
CA LEU A 160 2.85 -5.14 20.06
C LEU A 160 3.08 -6.39 20.91
N ALA A 161 2.48 -6.48 22.11
CA ALA A 161 2.81 -7.50 23.10
C ALA A 161 2.42 -8.92 22.66
N GLU A 162 1.29 -9.06 21.94
CA GLU A 162 0.77 -10.35 21.48
C GLU A 162 1.72 -11.00 20.47
N LEU A 163 2.00 -10.29 19.37
CA LEU A 163 2.73 -10.85 18.23
C LEU A 163 4.23 -10.61 18.30
N ARG A 164 4.70 -9.66 19.12
CA ARG A 164 6.11 -9.28 19.27
C ARG A 164 6.79 -9.12 17.91
N PRO A 165 6.29 -8.22 17.04
CA PRO A 165 6.77 -8.12 15.68
C PRO A 165 8.19 -7.54 15.61
N ALA A 166 8.93 -7.93 14.58
CA ALA A 166 10.23 -7.34 14.25
C ALA A 166 10.08 -6.05 13.41
N VAL A 167 8.95 -5.92 12.71
CA VAL A 167 8.63 -4.82 11.80
C VAL A 167 7.15 -4.47 11.94
N VAL A 168 6.82 -3.18 11.98
CA VAL A 168 5.47 -2.64 11.78
C VAL A 168 5.34 -2.25 10.31
N ASN A 169 4.44 -2.92 9.59
CA ASN A 169 4.29 -2.83 8.13
C ASN A 169 3.05 -2.03 7.75
N MET A 170 3.24 -0.87 7.14
CA MET A 170 2.20 0.17 7.06
C MET A 170 1.91 0.66 5.65
N PRO A 171 0.65 1.06 5.35
CA PRO A 171 0.35 1.83 4.15
C PRO A 171 1.13 3.14 4.13
N HIS A 172 1.87 3.42 3.06
CA HIS A 172 2.88 4.47 3.05
C HIS A 172 2.35 5.89 3.34
N LEU A 173 1.09 6.19 3.00
CA LEU A 173 0.49 7.52 3.21
C LEU A 173 0.19 7.85 4.67
N VAL A 174 0.11 6.85 5.56
CA VAL A 174 -0.07 7.09 6.99
C VAL A 174 1.25 7.11 7.76
N VAL A 175 2.39 6.90 7.08
CA VAL A 175 3.72 6.88 7.70
C VAL A 175 4.32 8.30 7.75
N GLY A 176 4.32 8.90 8.94
CA GLY A 176 4.99 10.18 9.22
C GLY A 176 6.18 10.02 10.16
N ARG A 177 7.04 11.05 10.23
CA ARG A 177 8.26 11.02 11.07
C ARG A 177 7.98 10.70 12.54
N ALA A 178 6.96 11.34 13.14
CA ALA A 178 6.60 11.10 14.53
C ALA A 178 6.19 9.64 14.79
N LEU A 179 5.54 9.00 13.82
CA LEU A 179 5.17 7.59 13.90
C LEU A 179 6.41 6.70 13.81
N VAL A 180 7.33 7.00 12.88
CA VAL A 180 8.60 6.26 12.75
C VAL A 180 9.39 6.32 14.05
N ASP A 181 9.56 7.51 14.61
CA ASP A 181 10.29 7.71 15.87
C ASP A 181 9.62 6.94 17.04
N ALA A 182 8.29 6.91 17.10
CA ALA A 182 7.53 6.18 18.11
C ALA A 182 7.69 4.65 18.00
N VAL A 183 7.62 4.10 16.78
CA VAL A 183 7.83 2.66 16.55
C VAL A 183 9.27 2.25 16.88
N HIS A 184 10.25 3.07 16.49
CA HIS A 184 11.66 2.85 16.85
C HIS A 184 11.88 2.87 18.36
N ALA A 185 11.19 3.76 19.10
CA ALA A 185 11.25 3.81 20.56
C ALA A 185 10.71 2.53 21.24
N LEU A 186 9.83 1.79 20.57
CA LEU A 186 9.34 0.47 21.00
C LEU A 186 10.29 -0.68 20.60
N GLY A 187 11.38 -0.38 19.89
CA GLY A 187 12.38 -1.37 19.47
C GLY A 187 11.99 -2.16 18.21
N ALA A 188 10.92 -1.77 17.51
CA ALA A 188 10.52 -2.34 16.24
C ALA A 188 11.00 -1.48 15.06
N ARG A 189 11.10 -2.08 13.88
CA ARG A 189 11.38 -1.37 12.61
C ARG A 189 10.09 -0.97 11.91
N VAL A 190 10.18 -0.06 10.94
CA VAL A 190 9.04 0.36 10.09
C VAL A 190 9.25 -0.06 8.65
N ALA A 191 8.25 -0.73 8.07
CA ALA A 191 8.16 -0.95 6.63
C ALA A 191 6.96 -0.19 6.05
N ALA A 192 7.09 0.30 4.82
CA ALA A 192 6.04 1.03 4.11
C ALA A 192 5.70 0.37 2.76
N TRP A 193 4.41 0.21 2.47
CA TRP A 193 3.91 -0.42 1.24
C TRP A 193 2.68 0.31 0.66
N THR A 194 2.35 0.14 -0.61
CA THR A 194 3.29 -0.13 -1.73
C THR A 194 3.70 1.21 -2.30
N VAL A 195 5.00 1.44 -2.49
CA VAL A 195 5.55 2.77 -2.82
C VAL A 195 6.18 2.74 -4.20
N ASP A 196 5.52 3.31 -5.19
CA ASP A 196 6.02 3.31 -6.59
C ASP A 196 6.48 4.71 -7.05
N GLU A 197 6.11 5.77 -6.34
CA GLU A 197 6.49 7.14 -6.67
C GLU A 197 7.88 7.50 -6.11
N PRO A 198 8.87 7.86 -6.95
CA PRO A 198 10.22 8.21 -6.51
C PRO A 198 10.28 9.28 -5.41
N ALA A 199 9.46 10.33 -5.53
CA ALA A 199 9.45 11.40 -4.53
C ALA A 199 8.99 10.89 -3.15
N GLN A 200 8.07 9.92 -3.12
CA GLN A 200 7.62 9.28 -1.90
C GLN A 200 8.69 8.33 -1.33
N MET A 201 9.39 7.57 -2.19
CA MET A 201 10.52 6.73 -1.76
C MET A 201 11.61 7.58 -1.07
N GLU A 202 11.97 8.71 -1.68
CA GLU A 202 12.98 9.64 -1.16
C GLU A 202 12.55 10.21 0.21
N TRP A 203 11.28 10.60 0.36
CA TRP A 203 10.72 11.08 1.62
C TRP A 203 10.69 10.02 2.72
N LEU A 204 10.20 8.82 2.43
CA LEU A 204 10.14 7.75 3.44
C LEU A 204 11.54 7.36 3.92
N ALA A 205 12.51 7.30 3.01
CA ALA A 205 13.91 7.05 3.36
C ALA A 205 14.51 8.21 4.20
N SER A 206 14.13 9.47 3.94
CA SER A 206 14.61 10.63 4.71
C SER A 206 14.00 10.71 6.11
N ILE A 207 12.80 10.16 6.32
CA ILE A 207 12.17 10.10 7.65
C ILE A 207 12.58 8.89 8.49
N GLY A 208 13.39 7.98 7.94
CA GLY A 208 13.95 6.84 8.68
C GLY A 208 13.17 5.54 8.56
N VAL A 209 12.31 5.38 7.56
CA VAL A 209 11.67 4.08 7.26
C VAL A 209 12.75 3.02 6.97
N ASP A 210 12.61 1.82 7.55
CA ASP A 210 13.63 0.77 7.49
C ASP A 210 13.51 -0.12 6.25
N ALA A 211 12.31 -0.28 5.69
CA ALA A 211 12.09 -1.02 4.44
C ALA A 211 10.98 -0.38 3.60
N ILE A 212 11.19 -0.33 2.29
CA ILE A 212 10.18 0.15 1.34
C ILE A 212 9.84 -0.99 0.38
N THR A 213 8.57 -1.36 0.34
CA THR A 213 8.01 -2.36 -0.57
C THR A 213 7.48 -1.66 -1.82
N THR A 214 7.94 -2.09 -2.99
CA THR A 214 7.66 -1.41 -4.27
C THR A 214 7.45 -2.40 -5.42
N ASN A 215 6.62 -2.03 -6.40
CA ASN A 215 6.58 -2.68 -7.70
C ASN A 215 7.75 -2.21 -8.60
N GLU A 216 8.25 -1.00 -8.36
CA GLU A 216 9.29 -0.31 -9.15
C GLU A 216 10.69 -0.52 -8.54
N LEU A 217 11.13 -1.78 -8.45
CA LEU A 217 12.35 -2.16 -7.75
C LEU A 217 13.59 -1.40 -8.25
N ALA A 218 13.76 -1.29 -9.57
CA ALA A 218 14.91 -0.58 -10.15
C ALA A 218 14.96 0.88 -9.70
N THR A 219 13.81 1.56 -9.70
CA THR A 219 13.66 2.95 -9.25
C THR A 219 14.04 3.10 -7.78
N LEU A 220 13.57 2.20 -6.92
CA LEU A 220 13.90 2.23 -5.49
C LEU A 220 15.40 2.00 -5.25
N LEU A 221 16.01 1.04 -5.94
CA LEU A 221 17.46 0.79 -5.84
C LEU A 221 18.27 2.02 -6.24
N GLU A 222 17.86 2.73 -7.29
CA GLU A 222 18.51 3.99 -7.68
C GLU A 222 18.33 5.09 -6.62
N VAL A 223 17.14 5.22 -6.02
CA VAL A 223 16.88 6.16 -4.91
C VAL A 223 17.81 5.88 -3.73
N LEU A 224 17.89 4.61 -3.31
CA LEU A 224 18.72 4.20 -2.17
C LEU A 224 20.21 4.36 -2.47
N ALA A 225 20.67 4.03 -3.68
CA ALA A 225 22.06 4.22 -4.08
C ALA A 225 22.46 5.70 -4.07
N ARG A 226 21.58 6.62 -4.51
CA ARG A 226 21.83 8.07 -4.41
C ARG A 226 21.92 8.53 -2.95
N ARG A 227 21.05 8.00 -2.09
CA ARG A 227 21.06 8.31 -0.65
C ARG A 227 22.34 7.82 0.02
N ASP A 228 22.80 6.60 -0.28
CA ASP A 228 24.02 6.04 0.29
C ASP A 228 25.27 6.82 -0.14
N ALA A 229 25.26 7.38 -1.36
CA ALA A 229 26.33 8.22 -1.87
C ALA A 229 26.39 9.61 -1.20
N ASP A 230 25.26 10.26 -0.99
CA ASP A 230 25.16 11.56 -0.31
C ASP A 230 23.82 11.73 0.44
N PRO A 231 23.78 11.35 1.73
CA PRO A 231 22.55 11.43 2.53
C PRO A 231 22.00 12.86 2.66
N ALA A 232 22.89 13.86 2.78
CA ALA A 232 22.48 15.25 2.98
C ALA A 232 21.84 15.84 1.71
N ALA A 233 22.41 15.55 0.53
CA ALA A 233 21.81 15.95 -0.74
C ALA A 233 20.50 15.21 -1.01
N ALA A 234 20.40 13.94 -0.62
CA ALA A 234 19.17 13.16 -0.72
C ALA A 234 18.06 13.74 0.18
N ASP A 235 18.37 14.07 1.44
CA ASP A 235 17.42 14.70 2.35
C ASP A 235 16.95 16.07 1.82
N ALA A 236 17.87 16.91 1.34
CA ALA A 236 17.52 18.21 0.76
C ALA A 236 16.61 18.09 -0.47
N ARG A 237 16.80 17.05 -1.30
CA ARG A 237 15.93 16.74 -2.44
C ARG A 237 14.55 16.30 -1.98
N ALA A 238 14.48 15.37 -1.02
CA ALA A 238 13.23 14.83 -0.50
C ALA A 238 12.32 15.91 0.11
N THR A 239 12.89 16.97 0.69
CA THR A 239 12.17 18.11 1.27
C THR A 239 12.04 19.31 0.35
N ALA A 240 12.51 19.22 -0.91
CA ALA A 240 12.42 20.34 -1.84
C ALA A 240 10.94 20.63 -2.19
N PRO A 241 10.53 21.90 -2.39
CA PRO A 241 9.15 22.24 -2.70
C PRO A 241 8.59 21.53 -3.95
N ALA A 242 9.44 21.24 -4.94
CA ALA A 242 9.04 20.47 -6.12
C ALA A 242 8.73 19.01 -5.77
N ALA A 243 9.59 18.35 -4.98
CA ALA A 243 9.36 16.97 -4.53
C ALA A 243 8.12 16.88 -3.64
N GLU A 244 7.93 17.84 -2.74
CA GLU A 244 6.72 17.93 -1.90
C GLU A 244 5.45 18.10 -2.74
N ARG A 245 5.47 18.94 -3.78
CA ARG A 245 4.34 19.08 -4.72
C ARG A 245 4.05 17.78 -5.47
N THR A 246 5.08 17.06 -5.92
CA THR A 246 4.92 15.73 -6.56
C THR A 246 4.27 14.74 -5.59
N ARG A 247 4.76 14.66 -4.34
CA ARG A 247 4.14 13.82 -3.30
C ARG A 247 2.70 14.23 -3.00
N ALA A 248 2.43 15.53 -2.91
CA ALA A 248 1.10 16.07 -2.67
C ALA A 248 0.11 15.65 -3.77
N ARG A 249 0.51 15.74 -5.05
CA ARG A 249 -0.31 15.26 -6.16
C ARG A 249 -0.57 13.75 -6.06
N ALA A 250 0.47 12.95 -5.87
CA ALA A 250 0.32 11.50 -5.76
C ALA A 250 -0.59 11.10 -4.58
N ALA A 251 -0.40 11.70 -3.40
CA ALA A 251 -1.25 11.46 -2.24
C ALA A 251 -2.71 11.87 -2.49
N ALA A 252 -2.94 13.01 -3.13
CA ALA A 252 -4.29 13.46 -3.47
C ALA A 252 -4.99 12.51 -4.47
N ARG A 253 -4.25 11.99 -5.47
CA ARG A 253 -4.75 10.98 -6.41
C ARG A 253 -5.13 9.68 -5.70
N ASP A 254 -4.30 9.21 -4.79
CA ASP A 254 -4.56 7.97 -4.03
C ASP A 254 -5.75 8.15 -3.08
N LEU A 255 -5.85 9.28 -2.39
CA LEU A 255 -7.00 9.64 -1.55
C LEU A 255 -8.30 9.70 -2.37
N ALA A 256 -8.25 10.28 -3.56
CA ALA A 256 -9.39 10.31 -4.47
C ALA A 256 -9.82 8.89 -4.90
N ALA A 257 -8.88 8.00 -5.21
CA ALA A 257 -9.19 6.60 -5.53
C ALA A 257 -9.82 5.85 -4.32
N ARG A 258 -9.35 6.12 -3.10
CA ARG A 258 -9.94 5.58 -1.87
C ARG A 258 -11.35 6.12 -1.63
N ALA A 259 -11.57 7.41 -1.84
CA ALA A 259 -12.88 8.05 -1.73
C ALA A 259 -13.88 7.45 -2.74
N VAL A 260 -13.45 7.25 -4.00
CA VAL A 260 -14.24 6.54 -5.03
C VAL A 260 -14.65 5.15 -4.55
N HIS A 261 -13.69 4.37 -4.03
CA HIS A 261 -13.99 3.03 -3.52
C HIS A 261 -14.97 3.07 -2.34
N HIS A 262 -14.75 3.98 -1.38
CA HIS A 262 -15.61 4.15 -0.22
C HIS A 262 -17.03 4.53 -0.64
N VAL A 263 -17.23 5.50 -1.53
CA VAL A 263 -18.58 5.88 -2.00
C VAL A 263 -19.26 4.72 -2.76
N ARG A 264 -18.52 3.95 -3.58
CA ARG A 264 -19.09 2.85 -4.38
C ARG A 264 -19.40 1.59 -3.57
N SER A 265 -18.66 1.31 -2.50
CA SER A 265 -18.87 0.13 -1.67
C SER A 265 -20.13 0.22 -0.81
N HIS A 266 -20.77 1.39 -0.74
CA HIS A 266 -22.03 1.59 -0.05
C HIS A 266 -23.18 1.50 -1.06
N GLU A 267 -24.06 0.51 -0.90
CA GLU A 267 -25.24 0.36 -1.75
C GLU A 267 -26.19 1.55 -1.57
N VAL A 268 -26.27 2.38 -2.60
CA VAL A 268 -27.29 3.43 -2.76
C VAL A 268 -28.63 2.75 -3.02
N GLY A 269 -29.26 2.25 -1.96
CA GLY A 269 -30.55 1.55 -2.04
C GLY A 269 -30.90 0.68 -0.83
N ALA A 270 -29.93 0.25 -0.04
CA ALA A 270 -30.17 -0.57 1.15
C ALA A 270 -30.50 0.25 2.41
N VAL A 271 -31.18 1.40 2.26
CA VAL A 271 -31.80 2.10 3.40
C VAL A 271 -33.02 1.28 3.85
N THR A 272 -32.74 0.14 4.46
CA THR A 272 -33.73 -0.70 5.12
C THR A 272 -34.00 -0.11 6.50
N THR A 273 -35.07 0.69 6.57
CA THR A 273 -35.86 0.99 7.78
C THR A 273 -35.08 0.99 9.11
N LYS A 274 -34.27 2.04 9.36
CA LYS A 274 -34.05 2.62 10.71
C LYS A 274 -33.15 3.86 10.78
N ALA A 275 -32.48 4.28 9.71
CA ALA A 275 -31.66 5.50 9.71
C ALA A 275 -31.99 6.40 8.51
N ASN A 276 -31.93 7.72 8.71
CA ASN A 276 -32.26 8.73 7.71
C ASN A 276 -31.15 8.74 6.64
N PRO A 277 -31.46 8.67 5.32
CA PRO A 277 -30.45 8.73 4.26
C PRO A 277 -29.42 9.87 4.41
N ALA A 278 -29.85 11.01 4.95
CA ALA A 278 -28.97 12.14 5.25
C ALA A 278 -27.89 11.80 6.30
N ASP A 279 -28.24 11.05 7.36
CA ASP A 279 -27.31 10.68 8.43
C ASP A 279 -26.19 9.75 7.92
N HIS A 280 -26.50 8.91 6.92
CA HIS A 280 -25.55 8.00 6.30
C HIS A 280 -24.56 8.68 5.36
N VAL A 281 -25.04 9.62 4.55
CA VAL A 281 -24.16 10.41 3.68
C VAL A 281 -23.14 11.16 4.55
N THR A 282 -23.60 11.78 5.64
CA THR A 282 -22.72 12.43 6.61
C THR A 282 -21.68 11.48 7.23
N GLU A 283 -21.92 10.17 7.33
CA GLU A 283 -20.90 9.22 7.80
C GLU A 283 -19.81 8.98 6.76
N ILE A 284 -20.18 8.88 5.47
CA ILE A 284 -19.26 8.75 4.33
C ILE A 284 -18.37 10.00 4.26
N ASP A 285 -18.96 11.20 4.28
CA ASP A 285 -18.23 12.46 4.26
C ASP A 285 -17.20 12.54 5.39
N ARG A 286 -17.62 12.21 6.61
CA ARG A 286 -16.75 12.18 7.78
C ARG A 286 -15.67 11.11 7.71
N ALA A 287 -15.94 9.95 7.11
CA ALA A 287 -14.95 8.90 6.93
C ALA A 287 -13.87 9.31 5.92
N VAL A 288 -14.28 9.86 4.77
CA VAL A 288 -13.37 10.39 3.75
C VAL A 288 -12.53 11.52 4.31
N GLU A 289 -13.13 12.50 5.00
CA GLU A 289 -12.37 13.62 5.57
C GLU A 289 -11.41 13.16 6.69
N ARG A 290 -11.76 12.15 7.49
CA ARG A 290 -10.81 11.57 8.47
C ARG A 290 -9.58 10.95 7.80
N ASP A 291 -9.76 10.21 6.70
CA ASP A 291 -8.65 9.62 5.94
C ASP A 291 -7.74 10.71 5.35
N VAL A 292 -8.34 11.73 4.70
CA VAL A 292 -7.57 12.87 4.15
C VAL A 292 -6.81 13.59 5.25
N ARG A 293 -7.43 13.87 6.40
CA ARG A 293 -6.76 14.50 7.55
C ARG A 293 -5.61 13.66 8.10
N ALA A 294 -5.78 12.34 8.20
CA ALA A 294 -4.73 11.43 8.65
C ALA A 294 -3.52 11.45 7.71
N VAL A 295 -3.75 11.35 6.40
CA VAL A 295 -2.68 11.42 5.39
C VAL A 295 -2.01 12.79 5.38
N VAL A 296 -2.76 13.89 5.41
CA VAL A 296 -2.18 15.24 5.44
C VAL A 296 -1.34 15.45 6.69
N GLY A 297 -1.84 15.03 7.86
CA GLY A 297 -1.10 15.12 9.11
C GLY A 297 0.19 14.31 9.13
N ALA A 298 0.19 13.11 8.56
CA ALA A 298 1.35 12.23 8.49
C ALA A 298 2.40 12.70 7.46
N GLN A 299 1.96 13.03 6.24
CA GLN A 299 2.84 13.31 5.10
C GLN A 299 3.29 14.78 5.02
N PHE A 300 2.48 15.70 5.55
CA PHE A 300 2.66 17.14 5.43
C PHE A 300 2.36 17.85 6.77
N PRO A 301 3.11 17.55 7.85
CA PRO A 301 2.79 18.03 9.20
C PRO A 301 2.80 19.57 9.34
N HIS A 302 3.41 20.29 8.40
CA HIS A 302 3.43 21.75 8.37
C HIS A 302 2.23 22.37 7.63
N HIS A 303 1.44 21.58 6.90
CA HIS A 303 0.26 22.05 6.18
C HIS A 303 -0.93 22.17 7.14
N VAL A 304 -1.98 22.85 6.69
CA VAL A 304 -3.29 22.85 7.34
C VAL A 304 -4.34 22.29 6.39
N LEU A 305 -5.48 21.87 6.94
CA LEU A 305 -6.62 21.39 6.15
C LEU A 305 -7.90 22.08 6.60
N VAL A 306 -8.63 22.61 5.61
CA VAL A 306 -9.99 23.13 5.72
C VAL A 306 -10.89 22.15 4.98
N GLY A 307 -11.76 21.46 5.70
CA GLY A 307 -12.73 20.52 5.15
C GLY A 307 -14.16 20.96 5.48
N GLU A 308 -15.13 20.43 4.74
CA GLU A 308 -16.55 20.73 4.95
C GLU A 308 -17.06 20.18 6.30
N GLU A 309 -16.64 18.98 6.70
CA GLU A 309 -17.25 18.26 7.82
C GLU A 309 -16.69 18.66 9.18
N TYR A 310 -15.36 18.79 9.28
CA TYR A 310 -14.68 19.14 10.54
C TYR A 310 -14.09 20.55 10.52
N GLY A 311 -14.34 21.33 9.45
CA GLY A 311 -13.92 22.73 9.35
C GLY A 311 -12.40 22.90 9.26
N GLY A 312 -11.87 23.91 9.95
CA GLY A 312 -10.46 24.29 9.91
C GLY A 312 -10.30 25.73 9.45
N GLU A 313 -9.10 26.28 9.66
CA GLU A 313 -8.79 27.66 9.30
C GLU A 313 -7.50 27.71 8.50
N ALA A 314 -7.54 28.41 7.37
CA ALA A 314 -6.35 28.69 6.58
C ALA A 314 -5.44 29.65 7.38
N VAL A 315 -4.17 29.28 7.53
CA VAL A 315 -3.19 30.08 8.26
C VAL A 315 -2.28 30.79 7.27
N PRO A 316 -2.17 32.14 7.31
CA PRO A 316 -1.28 32.88 6.43
C PRO A 316 0.15 32.32 6.44
N GLY A 317 0.70 32.08 5.24
CA GLY A 317 2.06 31.56 5.07
C GLY A 317 2.22 30.05 5.22
N ARG A 318 1.16 29.30 5.58
CA ARG A 318 1.17 27.83 5.59
C ARG A 318 0.43 27.27 4.37
N PRO A 319 0.94 26.22 3.70
CA PRO A 319 0.18 25.50 2.70
C PRO A 319 -1.14 24.98 3.28
N CYS A 320 -2.22 25.13 2.51
CA CYS A 320 -3.58 24.80 2.95
C CYS A 320 -4.23 23.84 1.97
N TRP A 321 -4.71 22.71 2.48
CA TRP A 321 -5.58 21.79 1.76
C TRP A 321 -7.04 22.23 1.92
N TYR A 322 -7.78 22.21 0.83
CA TYR A 322 -9.24 22.41 0.81
C TYR A 322 -9.89 21.12 0.34
N LEU A 323 -10.83 20.62 1.14
CA LEU A 323 -11.51 19.36 0.89
C LEU A 323 -13.03 19.57 0.87
N ASP A 324 -13.64 19.01 -0.17
CA ASP A 324 -15.05 18.66 -0.21
C ASP A 324 -15.12 17.13 -0.44
N PRO A 325 -15.47 16.33 0.60
CA PRO A 325 -15.38 14.88 0.55
C PRO A 325 -16.45 14.27 -0.37
N VAL A 326 -17.66 14.84 -0.40
CA VAL A 326 -18.76 14.49 -1.31
C VAL A 326 -19.51 15.75 -1.76
N ASP A 327 -19.01 16.39 -2.82
CA ASP A 327 -19.71 17.48 -3.49
C ASP A 327 -20.97 16.89 -4.14
N GLY A 328 -22.12 17.49 -3.85
CA GLY A 328 -23.42 16.95 -4.22
C GLY A 328 -23.99 15.95 -3.21
N THR A 329 -23.64 16.04 -1.92
CA THR A 329 -24.27 15.31 -0.79
C THR A 329 -25.79 15.16 -0.93
N ALA A 330 -26.51 16.22 -1.36
CA ALA A 330 -27.95 16.15 -1.61
C ALA A 330 -28.34 15.17 -2.72
N ASN A 331 -27.54 15.06 -3.79
CA ASN A 331 -27.73 14.07 -4.85
C ASN A 331 -27.55 12.66 -4.29
N LEU A 332 -26.46 12.41 -3.53
CA LEU A 332 -26.19 11.10 -2.95
C LEU A 332 -27.31 10.66 -2.00
N ALA A 333 -27.79 11.55 -1.14
CA ALA A 333 -28.88 11.28 -0.19
C ALA A 333 -30.20 10.92 -0.88
N ASN A 334 -30.41 11.40 -2.11
CA ASN A 334 -31.58 11.09 -2.94
C ASN A 334 -31.33 9.96 -3.96
N GLY A 335 -30.20 9.26 -3.83
CA GLY A 335 -29.80 8.16 -4.72
C GLY A 335 -29.44 8.58 -6.14
N VAL A 336 -29.10 9.85 -6.34
CA VAL A 336 -28.65 10.39 -7.62
C VAL A 336 -27.12 10.32 -7.68
N PRO A 337 -26.55 9.65 -8.69
CA PRO A 337 -25.11 9.40 -8.77
C PRO A 337 -24.28 10.60 -9.28
N TRP A 338 -24.72 11.82 -8.98
CA TRP A 338 -24.04 13.05 -9.43
C TRP A 338 -23.31 13.67 -8.25
N THR A 339 -22.23 13.02 -7.84
CA THR A 339 -21.36 13.50 -6.78
C THR A 339 -19.90 13.50 -7.21
N SER A 340 -19.08 14.27 -6.52
CA SER A 340 -17.63 14.26 -6.72
C SER A 340 -16.87 14.33 -5.40
N PHE A 341 -15.64 13.83 -5.40
CA PHE A 341 -14.65 14.16 -4.38
C PHE A 341 -13.77 15.27 -4.91
N SER A 342 -13.51 16.32 -4.14
CA SER A 342 -12.66 17.44 -4.54
C SER A 342 -11.61 17.77 -3.47
N LEU A 343 -10.34 17.77 -3.87
CA LEU A 343 -9.22 18.08 -3.00
C LEU A 343 -8.23 19.01 -3.71
N ALA A 344 -7.88 20.13 -3.08
CA ALA A 344 -6.91 21.08 -3.62
C ALA A 344 -5.86 21.49 -2.58
N LEU A 345 -4.60 21.63 -3.00
CA LEU A 345 -3.53 22.24 -2.21
C LEU A 345 -3.30 23.67 -2.72
N VAL A 346 -3.38 24.63 -1.81
CA VAL A 346 -3.10 26.05 -2.06
C VAL A 346 -1.85 26.46 -1.29
N VAL A 347 -0.90 27.07 -2.00
CA VAL A 347 0.35 27.61 -1.44
C VAL A 347 0.44 29.08 -1.78
N ALA A 348 0.61 29.93 -0.76
CA ALA A 348 0.69 31.38 -0.92
C ALA A 348 -0.50 32.00 -1.70
N GLY A 349 -1.70 31.43 -1.54
CA GLY A 349 -2.92 31.88 -2.21
C GLY A 349 -3.15 31.31 -3.61
N GLU A 350 -2.19 30.56 -4.16
CA GLU A 350 -2.28 29.96 -5.49
C GLU A 350 -2.55 28.44 -5.40
N PRO A 351 -3.53 27.89 -6.14
CA PRO A 351 -3.72 26.46 -6.26
C PRO A 351 -2.52 25.80 -6.97
N VAL A 352 -1.86 24.86 -6.30
CA VAL A 352 -0.66 24.17 -6.83
C VAL A 352 -0.91 22.70 -7.17
N VAL A 353 -1.90 22.07 -6.54
CA VAL A 353 -2.38 20.71 -6.83
C VAL A 353 -3.90 20.73 -6.75
N GLY A 354 -4.57 20.02 -7.66
CA GLY A 354 -6.01 19.78 -7.61
C GLY A 354 -6.33 18.37 -8.07
N VAL A 355 -7.23 17.70 -7.35
CA VAL A 355 -7.76 16.39 -7.72
C VAL A 355 -9.27 16.41 -7.58
N VAL A 356 -9.96 15.97 -8.63
CA VAL A 356 -11.41 15.77 -8.63
C VAL A 356 -11.67 14.33 -9.06
N ALA A 357 -12.55 13.63 -8.35
CA ALA A 357 -12.98 12.31 -8.73
C ALA A 357 -14.49 12.20 -8.88
N ASP A 358 -14.93 11.49 -9.91
CA ASP A 358 -16.30 11.03 -10.12
C ASP A 358 -16.40 9.59 -9.57
N PRO A 359 -17.02 9.38 -8.39
CA PRO A 359 -17.10 8.07 -7.77
C PRO A 359 -17.83 7.05 -8.64
N TRP A 360 -18.81 7.48 -9.43
CA TRP A 360 -19.68 6.58 -10.18
C TRP A 360 -19.02 6.06 -11.45
N ARG A 361 -18.30 6.94 -12.15
CA ARG A 361 -17.50 6.54 -13.31
C ARG A 361 -16.14 5.96 -12.91
N GLY A 362 -15.71 6.16 -11.67
CA GLY A 362 -14.36 5.82 -11.21
C GLY A 362 -13.28 6.68 -11.88
N THR A 363 -13.65 7.86 -12.39
CA THR A 363 -12.73 8.76 -13.08
C THR A 363 -12.05 9.65 -12.04
N VAL A 364 -10.72 9.68 -12.05
CA VAL A 364 -9.93 10.63 -11.26
C VAL A 364 -9.20 11.57 -12.21
N VAL A 365 -9.38 12.87 -12.04
CA VAL A 365 -8.67 13.93 -12.75
C VAL A 365 -7.75 14.63 -11.76
N GLU A 366 -6.46 14.69 -12.08
CA GLU A 366 -5.45 15.36 -11.26
C GLU A 366 -4.75 16.45 -12.05
N ALA A 367 -4.28 17.49 -11.37
CA ALA A 367 -3.55 18.60 -11.96
C ALA A 367 -2.48 19.12 -11.01
N ALA A 368 -1.42 19.69 -11.57
CA ALA A 368 -0.41 20.44 -10.84
C ALA A 368 -0.03 21.72 -11.60
N ALA A 369 0.21 22.80 -10.85
CA ALA A 369 0.55 24.10 -11.41
C ALA A 369 1.78 24.00 -12.32
N GLY A 370 1.62 24.48 -13.56
CA GLY A 370 2.67 24.45 -14.59
C GLY A 370 2.89 23.10 -15.28
N GLU A 371 2.24 22.03 -14.84
CA GLU A 371 2.46 20.68 -15.38
C GLU A 371 1.27 20.17 -16.23
N GLY A 372 0.06 20.72 -16.00
CA GLY A 372 -1.16 20.38 -16.75
C GLY A 372 -2.12 19.52 -15.91
N ALA A 373 -2.99 18.77 -16.60
CA ALA A 373 -3.94 17.85 -15.98
C ALA A 373 -3.88 16.45 -16.62
N TRP A 374 -4.23 15.43 -15.87
CA TRP A 374 -4.23 14.02 -16.27
C TRP A 374 -5.51 13.32 -15.84
N SER A 375 -5.89 12.30 -16.58
CA SER A 375 -6.92 11.34 -16.21
C SER A 375 -6.46 9.95 -16.63
N ALA A 376 -6.52 8.97 -15.73
CA ALA A 376 -6.06 7.61 -15.97
C ALA A 376 -4.63 7.53 -16.57
N GLY A 377 -3.71 8.38 -16.09
CA GLY A 377 -2.33 8.48 -16.59
C GLY A 377 -2.16 9.19 -17.93
N ALA A 378 -3.24 9.48 -18.65
CA ALA A 378 -3.21 10.24 -19.90
C ALA A 378 -3.30 11.74 -19.64
N ARG A 379 -2.42 12.53 -20.26
CA ARG A 379 -2.47 13.99 -20.19
C ARG A 379 -3.69 14.50 -20.94
N LEU A 380 -4.46 15.38 -20.30
CA LEU A 380 -5.61 16.03 -20.90
C LEU A 380 -5.17 17.18 -21.81
N ASP A 381 -5.78 17.26 -22.98
CA ASP A 381 -5.69 18.43 -23.84
C ASP A 381 -6.71 19.47 -23.37
N LEU A 382 -6.22 20.59 -22.85
CA LEU A 382 -7.05 21.67 -22.30
C LEU A 382 -7.29 22.78 -23.33
N THR A 383 -6.94 22.57 -24.60
CA THR A 383 -7.02 23.59 -25.67
C THR A 383 -8.32 23.57 -26.48
N ALA A 384 -9.33 22.82 -26.03
CA ALA A 384 -10.63 22.68 -26.70
C ALA A 384 -11.53 23.92 -26.58
#